data_AF-A0A9D8PCL8-F1
#
_entry.id   AF-A0A9D8PCL8-F1
#
_cell.length_a   1.000
_cell.length_b   1.000
_cell.length_c   1.000
_cell.angle_alpha   90.00
_cell.angle_beta   90.00
_cell.angle_gamma   90.00
#
_symmetry.space_group_name_H-M   'P 1'
#
loop_
_entity.id
_entity.type
_entity.pdbx_description
1 polymer ?
#
loop_
_entity_poly.entity_id
_entity_poly.type
_entity_poly.pdbx_seq_one_letter_code
_entity_poly.pdbx_strand_id
1 'polypeptide(L)' 'MPAIAPIEDLKAAQKELLETSDINELKKVFKKYRRIGWKNICKLWLQERTAEELKGEGG' A
#
# COMPACT_ATOMS: atom_id res chain seq x y z
N MET A 1 -0.78 14.65 -8.07
CA MET A 1 -1.86 14.74 -7.06
C MET A 1 -1.46 13.86 -5.91
N PRO A 2 -1.17 14.39 -4.71
CA PRO A 2 -0.87 13.56 -3.56
C PRO A 2 -2.19 12.92 -3.14
N ALA A 3 -2.37 11.65 -3.52
CA ALA A 3 -3.45 10.86 -3.01
C ALA A 3 -3.08 10.54 -1.55
N ILE A 4 -3.56 11.38 -0.64
CA ILE A 4 -3.54 11.07 0.80
C ILE A 4 -4.52 9.90 0.95
N ALA A 5 -4.01 8.68 0.82
CA ALA A 5 -4.79 7.49 1.08
C ALA A 5 -5.11 7.47 2.59
N PRO A 6 -6.38 7.20 2.97
CA PRO A 6 -6.72 7.07 4.37
C PRO A 6 -5.92 5.93 5.01
N ILE A 7 -5.62 6.06 6.29
CA ILE A 7 -4.78 5.10 7.02
C ILE A 7 -5.38 3.68 7.04
N GLU A 8 -6.71 3.58 6.97
CA GLU A 8 -7.42 2.31 6.83
C GLU A 8 -7.10 1.61 5.51
N ASP A 9 -7.03 2.36 4.40
CA ASP A 9 -6.64 1.84 3.09
C ASP A 9 -5.19 1.34 3.09
N LEU A 10 -4.29 2.06 3.77
CA LEU A 10 -2.88 1.66 3.90
C LEU A 10 -2.73 0.37 4.72
N LYS A 11 -3.45 0.26 5.85
CA LYS A 11 -3.44 -0.95 6.68
C LYS A 11 -4.05 -2.15 5.95
N ALA A 12 -5.16 -1.95 5.24
CA ALA A 12 -5.79 -2.99 4.43
C ALA A 12 -4.86 -3.46 3.30
N ALA A 13 -4.21 -2.52 2.60
CA ALA A 13 -3.23 -2.82 1.57
C ALA A 13 -2.05 -3.63 2.11
N GLN A 14 -1.46 -3.21 3.24
CA GLN A 14 -0.33 -3.91 3.85
C GLN A 14 -0.70 -5.35 4.22
N LYS A 15 -1.87 -5.54 4.83
CA LYS A 15 -2.36 -6.86 5.22
C LYS A 15 -2.58 -7.77 4.01
N GLU A 16 -3.28 -7.30 2.98
CA GLU A 16 -3.51 -8.09 1.76
C GLU A 16 -2.21 -8.37 0.99
N LEU A 17 -1.26 -7.43 0.95
CA LEU A 17 0.05 -7.62 0.30
C LEU A 17 0.91 -8.68 1.00
N LEU A 18 0.83 -8.78 2.34
CA LEU A 18 1.58 -9.75 3.14
C LEU A 18 0.91 -11.13 3.17
N GLU A 19 -0.43 -11.20 3.15
CA GLU A 19 -1.16 -12.48 3.09
C GLU A 19 -1.12 -13.10 1.69
N THR A 20 -0.98 -12.29 0.65
CA THR A 20 -0.95 -12.79 -0.72
C THR A 20 0.42 -13.34 -1.10
N SER A 21 0.52 -14.66 -1.25
CA SER A 21 1.73 -15.33 -1.78
C SER A 21 1.71 -15.53 -3.30
N ASP A 22 0.57 -15.31 -3.97
CA ASP A 22 0.41 -15.51 -5.41
C ASP A 22 0.63 -14.22 -6.22
N ILE A 23 1.45 -14.30 -7.27
CA ILE A 23 1.81 -13.14 -8.11
C ILE A 23 0.59 -12.55 -8.85
N ASN A 24 -0.38 -13.37 -9.26
CA ASN A 24 -1.58 -12.87 -9.95
C ASN A 24 -2.53 -12.16 -8.98
N GLU A 25 -2.66 -12.66 -7.76
CA GLU A 25 -3.43 -11.98 -6.71
C GLU A 25 -2.74 -10.68 -6.28
N LEU A 26 -1.40 -10.67 -6.15
CA LEU A 26 -0.62 -9.45 -5.90
C LEU A 26 -0.93 -8.40 -6.96
N LYS A 27 -0.92 -8.73 -8.25
CA LYS A 27 -1.29 -7.79 -9.33
C LYS A 27 -2.67 -7.17 -9.14
N LYS A 28 -3.66 -7.92 -8.63
CA LYS A 28 -5.00 -7.40 -8.33
C LYS A 28 -4.97 -6.44 -7.14
N VAL A 29 -4.25 -6.80 -6.07
CA VAL A 29 -4.04 -5.97 -4.89
C VAL A 29 -3.37 -4.64 -5.27
N PHE A 30 -2.29 -4.68 -6.06
CA PHE A 30 -1.62 -3.48 -6.58
C PHE A 30 -2.57 -2.58 -7.40
N LYS A 31 -3.44 -3.16 -8.24
CA LYS A 31 -4.45 -2.40 -9.00
C LYS A 31 -5.52 -1.79 -8.09
N LYS A 32 -6.02 -2.55 -7.11
CA LYS A 32 -7.02 -2.11 -6.12
C LYS A 32 -6.51 -0.91 -5.32
N TYR A 33 -5.25 -0.96 -4.89
CA TYR A 33 -4.61 0.10 -4.12
C TYR A 33 -3.84 1.11 -4.97
N ARG A 34 -4.01 1.11 -6.30
CA ARG A 34 -3.33 2.08 -7.20
C ARG A 34 -3.53 3.54 -6.77
N ARG A 35 -4.68 3.84 -6.15
CA ARG A 35 -4.99 5.15 -5.56
C ARG A 35 -3.98 5.60 -4.50
N ILE A 36 -3.34 4.68 -3.78
CA ILE A 36 -2.32 4.95 -2.76
C ILE A 36 -0.99 5.38 -3.38
N GLY A 37 -0.77 5.03 -4.65
CA GLY A 37 0.47 5.28 -5.37
C GLY A 37 1.45 4.12 -5.26
N TRP A 38 2.05 3.73 -6.39
CA TRP A 38 2.94 2.57 -6.49
C TRP A 38 4.12 2.61 -5.50
N LYS A 39 4.71 3.79 -5.27
CA LYS A 39 5.82 3.98 -4.33
C LYS A 39 5.43 3.58 -2.90
N ASN A 40 4.22 3.95 -2.47
CA ASN A 40 3.74 3.67 -1.13
C ASN A 40 3.37 2.18 -0.98
N ILE A 41 2.78 1.57 -2.01
CA ILE A 41 2.47 0.14 -2.03
C ILE A 41 3.77 -0.70 -1.93
N CYS A 42 4.82 -0.34 -2.69
CA CYS A 42 6.11 -1.02 -2.60
C CYS A 42 6.77 -0.86 -1.23
N LYS A 43 6.75 0.35 -0.63
CA LYS A 43 7.25 0.57 0.74
C LYS A 43 6.51 -0.27 1.77
N LEU A 44 5.18 -0.40 1.66
CA LEU A 44 4.37 -1.26 2.53
C LEU A 44 4.71 -2.74 2.34
N TRP A 45 4.86 -3.18 1.10
CA TRP A 45 5.13 -4.58 0.76
C TRP A 45 6.53 -5.03 1.18
N LEU A 46 7.54 -4.17 0.99
CA LEU A 46 8.91 -4.41 1.44
C LEU A 46 9.09 -4.21 2.95
N GLN A 47 8.03 -3.83 3.67
CA GLN A 47 8.05 -3.46 5.08
C GLN A 47 9.08 -2.36 5.42
N GLU A 48 9.49 -1.57 4.42
CA GLU A 48 10.43 -0.45 4.60
C GLU A 48 9.81 0.69 5.40
N ARG A 49 8.48 0.84 5.34
CA ARG A 49 7.71 1.81 6.14
C ARG A 49 6.34 1.27 6.51
N THR A 50 5.86 1.67 7.68
CA THR A 50 4.51 1.32 8.15
C THR A 50 3.45 2.25 7.56
N ALA A 51 2.19 1.78 7.56
CA ALA A 51 1.03 2.59 7.16
C ALA A 51 0.94 3.94 7.92
N GLU A 52 1.44 3.98 9.15
CA GLU A 52 1.48 5.18 10.00
C GLU A 52 2.52 6.19 9.52
N GLU A 53 3.70 5.74 9.08
CA GLU A 53 4.74 6.62 8.53
C GLU A 53 4.38 7.18 7.15
N LEU A 54 3.68 6.39 6.33
CA LEU A 54 3.25 6.81 5.00
C LEU A 54 2.14 7.87 5.01
N LYS A 55 1.33 7.91 6.08
CA LYS A 55 0.34 8.98 6.29
C LYS A 55 1.02 10.36 6.41
N GLY A 56 2.27 10.42 6.86
CA GLY A 56 3.03 11.66 7.06
C GLY A 56 3.85 12.15 5.87
N GLU A 57 4.10 11.31 4.86
CA GLU A 57 4.94 11.65 3.68
C GLU A 57 4.17 12.32 2.53
N GLY A 58 2.89 12.64 2.71
CA GLY A 58 2.05 13.28 1.68
C GLY A 58 2.23 14.80 1.53
N GLY A 59 3.29 15.38 2.11
CA GLY A 59 3.63 16.82 2.06
C GLY A 59 4.40 17.21 0.82
#